data_AF-A0A968JFY8-F1
#
_entry.id   AF-A0A968JFY8-F1
#
_cell.length_a   1.000
_cell.length_b   1.000
_cell.length_c   1.000
_cell.angle_alpha   90.00
_cell.angle_beta   90.00
_cell.angle_gamma   90.00
#
_symmetry.space_group_name_H-M   'P 1'
#
loop_
_entity.id
_entity.type
_entity.pdbx_description
1 polymer ?
#
loop_
_entity_poly.entity_id
_entity_poly.type
_entity_poly.pdbx_seq_one_letter_code
_entity_poly.pdbx_strand_id
1 'polypeptide(L)'
;MLDRIRNFSIIAHIDHGKSTLSDRMMQLTQTVLDRDLKEQTLDKMDLERERGITIKLQPVRMEYVYKPRLSKGLQNTPNRNLILHPKEDWQNQLFILNLIDTPGHVDFAYEVSRSLAACEGAVLVVDSTQGIQAQTLANLYNAMELDLTIIPVLNKIDLPASDVHTRAVEIKKILGYEIEDISKVSGKTGEGVDLLLQTIVERIPPPTELYT
;
A
#
# COMPACT_ATOMS: atom_id res chain seq x y z
N MET A 1 22.10 5.72 5.06
CA MET A 1 21.46 5.84 3.72
C MET A 1 20.21 4.98 3.63
N LEU A 2 20.20 3.80 4.26
CA LEU A 2 19.04 2.89 4.33
C LEU A 2 17.82 3.49 5.05
N ASP A 3 18.01 4.42 5.99
CA ASP A 3 16.92 5.04 6.77
C ASP A 3 15.82 5.72 5.94
N ARG A 4 16.11 6.07 4.68
CA ARG A 4 15.16 6.72 3.76
C ARG A 4 14.61 5.78 2.68
N ILE A 5 14.90 4.48 2.78
CA ILE A 5 14.38 3.46 1.88
C ILE A 5 13.21 2.77 2.56
N ARG A 6 12.16 2.46 1.81
CA ARG A 6 11.05 1.61 2.24
C ARG A 6 10.82 0.55 1.19
N ASN A 7 11.01 -0.73 1.54
CA ASN A 7 10.60 -1.82 0.67
C ASN A 7 9.26 -2.35 1.14
N PHE A 8 8.30 -2.40 0.24
CA PHE A 8 6.98 -2.90 0.55
C PHE A 8 6.33 -3.59 -0.64
N SER A 9 5.35 -4.42 -0.33
CA SER A 9 4.52 -5.08 -1.33
C SER A 9 3.06 -4.66 -1.19
N ILE A 10 2.26 -4.87 -2.23
CA ILE A 10 0.79 -4.71 -2.13
C ILE A 10 0.17 -6.10 -2.09
N ILE A 11 -0.65 -6.34 -1.07
CA ILE A 11 -1.46 -7.55 -0.90
C ILE A 11 -2.92 -7.20 -1.19
N ALA A 12 -3.54 -7.90 -2.13
CA ALA A 12 -4.94 -7.68 -2.47
C ALA A 12 -5.56 -8.97 -3.02
N HIS A 13 -6.89 -9.09 -2.98
CA HIS A 13 -7.59 -10.04 -3.83
C HIS A 13 -7.68 -9.52 -5.27
N ILE A 14 -8.02 -10.40 -6.21
CA ILE A 14 -8.28 -10.07 -7.61
C ILE A 14 -9.31 -8.92 -7.68
N ASP A 15 -9.09 -7.98 -8.59
CA ASP A 15 -9.95 -6.82 -8.82
C ASP A 15 -10.11 -5.83 -7.65
N HIS A 16 -9.42 -5.98 -6.52
CA HIS A 16 -9.42 -4.97 -5.44
C HIS A 16 -8.69 -3.67 -5.81
N GLY A 17 -8.12 -3.60 -7.03
CA GLY A 17 -7.50 -2.40 -7.58
C GLY A 17 -6.03 -2.20 -7.20
N LYS A 18 -5.29 -3.29 -6.96
CA LYS A 18 -3.84 -3.29 -6.72
C LYS A 18 -3.07 -2.53 -7.79
N SER A 19 -3.20 -2.94 -9.06
CA SER A 19 -2.46 -2.33 -10.18
C SER A 19 -2.85 -0.87 -10.39
N THR A 20 -4.15 -0.54 -10.30
CA THR A 20 -4.61 0.85 -10.37
C THR A 20 -4.05 1.73 -9.26
N LEU A 21 -3.94 1.20 -8.04
CA LEU A 21 -3.35 1.94 -6.91
C LEU A 21 -1.84 2.12 -7.09
N SER A 22 -1.13 1.08 -7.54
CA SER A 22 0.29 1.13 -7.87
C SER A 22 0.58 2.18 -8.95
N ASP A 23 -0.18 2.16 -10.05
CA ASP A 23 -0.09 3.15 -11.13
C ASP A 23 -0.27 4.57 -10.59
N ARG A 24 -1.25 4.77 -9.70
CA ARG A 24 -1.51 6.09 -9.11
C ARG A 24 -0.37 6.56 -8.18
N MET A 25 0.26 5.66 -7.43
CA MET A 25 1.45 6.00 -6.63
C MET A 25 2.63 6.44 -7.52
N MET A 26 2.86 5.74 -8.64
CA MET A 26 3.92 6.09 -9.59
C MET A 26 3.71 7.47 -10.24
N GLN A 27 2.46 7.81 -10.55
CA GLN A 27 2.10 9.13 -11.09
C GLN A 27 2.40 10.26 -10.11
N LEU A 28 1.96 10.11 -8.85
CA LEU A 28 2.12 11.14 -7.83
C LEU A 28 3.58 11.36 -7.43
N THR A 29 4.40 10.31 -7.54
CA THR A 29 5.86 10.38 -7.31
C THR A 29 6.64 10.90 -8.51
N GLN A 30 5.97 11.22 -9.64
CA GLN A 30 6.58 11.63 -10.91
C GLN A 30 7.61 10.62 -11.45
N THR A 31 7.54 9.38 -10.97
CA THR A 31 8.37 8.26 -11.44
C THR A 31 8.08 7.94 -12.91
N VAL A 32 6.87 8.29 -13.37
CA VAL A 32 6.44 8.21 -14.76
C VAL A 32 5.94 9.61 -15.17
N LEU A 33 6.42 10.14 -16.30
CA LEU A 33 5.89 11.37 -16.88
C LEU A 33 4.48 11.11 -17.43
N ASP A 34 3.56 12.09 -17.33
CA ASP A 34 2.15 11.97 -17.79
C ASP A 34 1.97 11.43 -19.22
N ARG A 35 3.02 11.53 -20.05
CA ARG A 35 3.04 11.12 -21.46
C ARG A 35 3.24 9.61 -21.65
N ASP A 36 3.76 8.92 -20.65
CA ASP A 36 4.05 7.48 -20.69
C ASP A 36 2.98 6.63 -19.97
N LEU A 37 1.94 7.30 -19.44
CA LEU A 37 0.81 6.65 -18.79
C LEU A 37 -0.12 6.00 -19.82
N LYS A 38 0.09 4.70 -20.03
CA LYS A 38 -0.96 3.81 -20.52
C LYS A 38 -1.61 3.14 -19.31
N GLU A 39 -2.92 2.91 -19.37
CA GLU A 39 -3.58 1.97 -18.44
C GLU A 39 -2.74 0.68 -18.39
N GLN A 40 -2.42 0.19 -17.19
CA GLN A 40 -1.62 -1.03 -16.98
C GLN A 40 -0.14 -0.88 -17.40
N THR A 41 0.57 0.09 -16.83
CA THR A 41 1.98 0.37 -17.17
C THR A 41 2.94 -0.74 -16.71
N LEU A 42 2.58 -1.48 -15.66
CA LEU A 42 3.41 -2.59 -15.13
C LEU A 42 3.16 -3.93 -15.83
N ASP A 43 1.96 -4.12 -16.36
CA ASP A 43 1.58 -5.33 -17.07
C ASP A 43 2.12 -5.25 -18.51
N LYS A 44 3.20 -5.98 -18.77
CA LYS A 44 3.90 -5.96 -20.07
C LYS A 44 3.43 -7.07 -21.00
N MET A 45 2.86 -8.15 -20.47
CA MET A 45 2.36 -9.25 -21.28
C MET A 45 0.92 -8.97 -21.73
N ASP A 46 0.61 -9.29 -22.99
CA ASP A 46 -0.75 -9.12 -23.52
C ASP A 46 -1.78 -9.91 -22.70
N LEU A 47 -1.40 -11.08 -22.17
CA LEU A 47 -2.23 -11.90 -21.30
C LEU A 47 -2.51 -11.27 -19.92
N GLU A 48 -1.55 -10.50 -19.36
CA GLU A 48 -1.74 -9.76 -18.11
C GLU A 48 -2.78 -8.65 -18.32
N ARG A 49 -2.65 -7.92 -19.43
CA ARG A 49 -3.55 -6.84 -19.82
C ARG A 49 -4.96 -7.33 -20.13
N GLU A 50 -5.07 -8.40 -20.91
CA GLU A 50 -6.34 -9.03 -21.31
C GLU A 50 -7.13 -9.57 -20.11
N ARG A 51 -6.44 -10.01 -19.06
CA ARG A 51 -7.08 -10.65 -17.89
C ARG A 51 -7.11 -9.78 -16.64
N GLY A 52 -6.49 -8.60 -16.66
CA GLY A 52 -6.41 -7.70 -15.50
C GLY A 52 -5.64 -8.28 -14.31
N ILE A 53 -4.69 -9.19 -14.56
CA ILE A 53 -3.89 -9.86 -13.53
C ILE A 53 -2.40 -9.59 -13.73
N THR A 54 -1.67 -9.48 -12.63
CA THR A 54 -0.19 -9.43 -12.65
C THR A 54 0.34 -10.86 -12.62
N ILE A 55 1.10 -11.25 -13.65
CA ILE A 55 1.68 -12.60 -13.81
C ILE A 55 3.17 -12.57 -13.47
N LYS A 56 3.88 -11.44 -13.66
CA LYS A 56 5.33 -11.35 -13.40
C LYS A 56 5.72 -10.19 -12.48
N LEU A 57 6.57 -10.50 -11.50
CA LEU A 57 7.15 -9.53 -10.57
C LEU A 57 7.93 -8.41 -11.29
N GLN A 58 7.55 -7.15 -11.08
CA GLN A 58 8.37 -5.99 -11.46
C GLN A 58 8.58 -5.07 -10.25
N PRO A 59 9.82 -4.93 -9.75
CA PRO A 59 10.11 -3.96 -8.72
C PRO A 59 10.03 -2.54 -9.33
N VAL A 60 9.29 -1.67 -8.67
CA VAL A 60 9.17 -0.26 -9.03
C VAL A 60 9.87 0.56 -7.96
N ARG A 61 10.78 1.43 -8.38
CA ARG A 61 11.43 2.40 -7.50
C ARG A 61 10.81 3.77 -7.71
N MET A 62 10.23 4.33 -6.65
CA MET A 62 9.63 5.66 -6.65
C MET A 62 10.41 6.62 -5.76
N GLU A 63 10.44 7.88 -6.16
CA GLU A 63 11.05 8.97 -5.41
C GLU A 63 9.94 9.83 -4.78
N TYR A 64 9.92 9.93 -3.44
CA TYR A 64 8.88 10.65 -2.72
C TYR A 64 9.48 11.71 -1.81
N VAL A 65 9.05 12.96 -1.96
CA VAL A 65 9.44 14.05 -1.07
C VAL A 65 8.46 14.11 0.08
N TYR A 66 8.93 13.83 1.30
CA TYR A 66 8.07 13.80 2.49
C TYR A 66 7.52 15.17 2.83
N LYS A 67 6.19 15.23 3.01
CA LYS A 67 5.44 16.41 3.43
C LYS A 67 4.73 16.08 4.75
N PRO A 68 5.05 16.77 5.86
CA PRO A 68 4.40 16.49 7.14
C PRO A 68 2.91 16.83 7.07
N ARG A 69 2.08 16.05 7.76
CA ARG A 69 0.67 16.40 7.96
C ARG A 69 0.62 17.69 8.78
N LEU A 70 -0.02 18.73 8.23
CA LEU A 70 -0.42 19.89 9.02
C LEU A 70 -1.38 19.38 10.10
N SER A 71 -0.96 19.42 11.36
CA SER A 71 -1.75 19.05 12.54
C SER A 71 -2.97 19.95 12.64
N LYS A 72 -4.02 19.69 11.85
CA LYS A 72 -5.34 20.26 12.10
C LYS A 72 -5.96 19.52 13.29
N GLY A 73 -5.56 19.92 14.49
CA GLY A 73 -6.41 19.89 15.69
C GLY A 73 -6.92 18.54 16.21
N LEU A 74 -6.15 17.45 16.17
CA LEU A 74 -6.47 16.24 16.94
C LEU A 74 -5.71 16.24 18.27
N GLN A 75 -6.17 17.05 19.23
CA GLN A 75 -5.64 17.03 20.61
C GLN A 75 -6.31 15.97 21.51
N ASN A 76 -7.34 15.25 21.04
CA ASN A 76 -8.19 14.42 21.90
C ASN A 76 -8.47 13.01 21.35
N THR A 77 -7.43 12.19 21.14
CA THR A 77 -7.61 10.74 20.96
C THR A 77 -6.90 9.98 22.10
N PRO A 78 -7.53 9.01 22.79
CA PRO A 78 -6.99 8.43 24.02
C PRO A 78 -5.81 7.46 23.81
N ASN A 79 -5.50 7.08 22.57
CA ASN A 79 -4.46 6.10 22.26
C ASN A 79 -3.12 6.80 21.97
N ARG A 80 -2.34 7.04 23.03
CA ARG A 80 -1.04 7.73 23.00
C ARG A 80 0.08 7.00 22.22
N ASN A 81 -0.11 5.76 21.79
CA ASN A 81 0.95 4.96 21.16
C ASN A 81 1.01 5.03 19.63
N LEU A 82 0.06 5.72 18.98
CA LEU A 82 0.04 5.94 17.52
C LEU A 82 0.06 7.42 17.13
N ILE A 83 0.38 8.31 18.09
CA ILE A 83 0.71 9.70 17.77
C ILE A 83 2.08 9.66 17.10
N LEU A 84 2.07 9.47 15.77
CA LEU A 84 3.19 9.81 14.92
C LEU A 84 3.41 11.31 15.11
N HIS A 85 4.33 11.67 16.00
CA HIS A 85 4.86 13.03 16.02
C HIS A 85 5.38 13.27 14.60
N PRO A 86 4.88 14.30 13.88
CA PRO A 86 5.44 14.65 12.59
C PRO A 86 6.95 14.76 12.78
N LYS A 87 7.70 13.95 12.06
CA LYS A 87 9.16 14.04 12.05
C LYS A 87 9.48 15.29 11.25
N GLU A 88 9.41 16.44 11.91
CA GLU A 88 9.67 17.75 11.29
C GLU A 88 11.04 17.77 10.61
N ASP A 89 11.99 17.01 11.14
CA ASP A 89 13.31 16.77 10.55
C ASP A 89 13.24 16.09 9.17
N TRP A 90 12.18 15.34 8.87
CA TRP A 90 11.98 14.68 7.57
C TRP A 90 11.32 15.58 6.52
N GLN A 91 10.85 16.77 6.89
CA GLN A 91 10.21 17.68 5.94
C GLN A 91 11.10 17.98 4.73
N ASN A 92 10.54 17.82 3.53
CA ASN A 92 11.22 17.99 2.25
C ASN A 92 12.40 17.02 2.01
N GLN A 93 12.55 15.97 2.83
CA GLN A 93 13.54 14.93 2.56
C GLN A 93 13.03 13.96 1.49
N LEU A 94 13.96 13.51 0.65
CA LEU A 94 13.70 12.50 -0.37
C LEU A 94 13.74 11.09 0.24
N PHE A 95 12.68 10.33 0.04
CA PHE A 95 12.55 8.92 0.35
C PHE A 95 12.49 8.09 -0.93
N ILE A 96 13.09 6.90 -0.86
CA ILE A 96 13.03 5.90 -1.92
C ILE A 96 12.01 4.85 -1.51
N LEU A 97 10.97 4.70 -2.30
CA LEU A 97 9.89 3.76 -2.09
C LEU A 97 10.01 2.65 -3.13
N ASN A 98 10.43 1.46 -2.69
CA ASN A 98 10.54 0.28 -3.54
C ASN A 98 9.27 -0.55 -3.36
N LEU A 99 8.46 -0.60 -4.41
CA LEU A 99 7.26 -1.43 -4.48
C LEU A 99 7.57 -2.74 -5.20
N ILE A 100 7.27 -3.85 -4.53
CA ILE A 100 7.25 -5.19 -5.13
C ILE A 100 5.80 -5.58 -5.38
N ASP A 101 5.38 -5.54 -6.64
CA ASP A 101 4.01 -5.89 -6.99
C ASP A 101 3.79 -7.41 -6.93
N THR A 102 2.84 -7.87 -6.11
CA THR A 102 2.58 -9.31 -5.92
C THR A 102 1.43 -9.79 -6.81
N PRO A 103 1.49 -11.02 -7.35
CA PRO A 103 0.34 -11.62 -8.01
C PRO A 103 -0.84 -11.80 -7.04
N GLY A 104 -2.06 -11.44 -7.46
CA GLY A 104 -3.27 -11.55 -6.63
C GLY A 104 -3.99 -12.91 -6.68
N HIS A 105 -3.44 -13.88 -7.43
CA HIS A 105 -4.09 -15.17 -7.71
C HIS A 105 -3.41 -16.32 -6.95
N VAL A 106 -4.22 -17.29 -6.49
CA VAL A 106 -3.79 -18.40 -5.62
C VAL A 106 -2.67 -19.27 -6.22
N ASP A 107 -2.67 -19.44 -7.53
CA ASP A 107 -1.67 -20.23 -8.26
C ASP A 107 -0.24 -19.66 -8.18
N PHE A 108 -0.07 -18.43 -7.70
CA PHE A 108 1.23 -17.76 -7.58
C PHE A 108 1.70 -17.58 -6.12
N ALA A 109 1.17 -18.38 -5.18
CA ALA A 109 1.53 -18.28 -3.76
C ALA A 109 3.05 -18.29 -3.49
N TYR A 110 3.82 -19.04 -4.28
CA TYR A 110 5.29 -19.07 -4.17
C TYR A 110 5.95 -17.74 -4.54
N GLU A 111 5.42 -17.02 -5.53
CA GLU A 111 5.91 -15.69 -5.91
C GLU A 111 5.52 -14.64 -4.88
N VAL A 112 4.29 -14.70 -4.38
CA VAL A 112 3.82 -13.82 -3.29
C VAL A 112 4.70 -13.95 -2.06
N SER A 113 5.00 -15.19 -1.62
CA SER A 113 5.86 -15.43 -0.46
C SER A 113 7.27 -14.85 -0.63
N ARG A 114 7.91 -15.07 -1.79
CA ARG A 114 9.25 -14.48 -2.07
C ARG A 114 9.24 -12.96 -2.11
N SER A 115 8.15 -12.37 -2.59
CA SER A 115 7.97 -10.93 -2.65
C SER A 115 7.84 -10.31 -1.27
N LEU A 116 7.04 -10.94 -0.41
CA LEU A 116 6.85 -10.54 0.97
C LEU A 116 8.17 -10.64 1.75
N ALA A 117 8.92 -11.72 1.57
CA ALA A 117 10.19 -11.93 2.26
C ALA A 117 11.29 -10.91 1.89
N ALA A 118 11.13 -10.16 0.80
CA ALA A 118 12.06 -9.11 0.37
C ALA A 118 11.62 -7.69 0.82
N CYS A 119 10.55 -7.59 1.62
CA CYS A 119 9.98 -6.33 2.07
C CYS A 119 10.08 -6.19 3.59
N GLU A 120 9.94 -4.96 4.07
CA GLU A 120 9.79 -4.66 5.51
C GLU A 120 8.33 -4.31 5.88
N GLY A 121 7.47 -4.16 4.87
CA GLY A 121 6.05 -3.95 5.09
C GLY A 121 5.19 -4.39 3.91
N ALA A 122 3.88 -4.41 4.15
CA ALA A 122 2.90 -4.76 3.15
C ALA A 122 1.67 -3.84 3.23
N VAL A 123 1.21 -3.36 2.09
CA VAL A 123 0.00 -2.56 1.95
C VAL A 123 -1.15 -3.52 1.66
N LEU A 124 -2.04 -3.69 2.63
CA LEU A 124 -3.22 -4.55 2.52
C LEU A 124 -4.37 -3.77 1.87
N VAL A 125 -4.65 -4.05 0.60
CA VAL A 125 -5.71 -3.40 -0.16
C VAL A 125 -7.00 -4.20 -0.10
N VAL A 126 -8.01 -3.57 0.48
CA VAL A 126 -9.37 -4.10 0.62
C VAL A 126 -10.32 -3.21 -0.18
N ASP A 127 -11.17 -3.82 -1.00
CA ASP A 127 -12.20 -3.10 -1.74
C ASP A 127 -13.30 -2.62 -0.77
N SER A 128 -13.60 -1.31 -0.77
CA SER A 128 -14.63 -0.74 0.11
C SER A 128 -16.06 -1.20 -0.21
N THR A 129 -16.28 -1.81 -1.37
CA THR A 129 -17.58 -2.37 -1.77
C THR A 129 -17.70 -3.85 -1.37
N GLN A 130 -16.62 -4.64 -1.49
CA GLN A 130 -16.65 -6.09 -1.31
C GLN A 130 -16.15 -6.56 0.06
N GLY A 131 -15.20 -5.83 0.67
CA GLY A 131 -14.57 -6.20 1.92
C GLY A 131 -13.44 -7.20 1.77
N ILE A 132 -13.05 -7.81 2.90
CA ILE A 132 -11.95 -8.77 2.93
C ILE A 132 -12.43 -10.11 2.36
N GLN A 133 -11.66 -10.66 1.43
CA GLN A 133 -11.89 -11.98 0.87
C GLN A 133 -10.95 -13.03 1.49
N ALA A 134 -11.33 -14.30 1.42
CA ALA A 134 -10.56 -15.41 1.99
C ALA A 134 -9.12 -15.49 1.45
N GLN A 135 -8.91 -15.19 0.17
CA GLN A 135 -7.57 -15.19 -0.44
C GLN A 135 -6.70 -14.04 0.08
N THR A 136 -7.30 -12.88 0.36
CA THR A 136 -6.59 -11.75 0.98
C THR A 136 -6.08 -12.15 2.38
N LEU A 137 -6.87 -12.91 3.14
CA LEU A 137 -6.49 -13.39 4.47
C LEU A 137 -5.28 -14.32 4.43
N ALA A 138 -5.20 -15.24 3.47
CA ALA A 138 -4.06 -16.14 3.35
C ALA A 138 -2.73 -15.38 3.16
N ASN A 139 -2.72 -14.40 2.25
CA ASN A 139 -1.54 -13.57 2.02
C ASN A 139 -1.23 -12.63 3.20
N LEU A 140 -2.27 -12.15 3.88
CA LEU A 140 -2.10 -11.38 5.11
C LEU A 140 -1.41 -12.22 6.21
N TYR A 141 -1.84 -13.46 6.44
CA TYR A 141 -1.20 -14.32 7.43
C TYR A 141 0.27 -14.60 7.07
N ASN A 142 0.60 -14.84 5.80
CA ASN A 142 1.99 -14.97 5.36
C ASN A 142 2.82 -13.70 5.67
N ALA A 143 2.23 -12.52 5.49
CA ALA A 143 2.92 -11.26 5.81
C ALA A 143 3.13 -11.08 7.33
N MET A 144 2.18 -11.52 8.15
CA MET A 144 2.31 -11.50 9.61
C MET A 144 3.34 -12.51 10.12
N GLU A 145 3.44 -13.68 9.50
CA GLU A 145 4.48 -14.68 9.83
C GLU A 145 5.89 -14.17 9.55
N LEU A 146 6.04 -13.28 8.56
CA LEU A 146 7.28 -12.61 8.20
C LEU A 146 7.54 -11.31 9.00
N ASP A 147 6.72 -11.02 10.02
CA ASP A 147 6.81 -9.81 10.86
C ASP A 147 6.78 -8.49 10.06
N LEU A 148 6.07 -8.49 8.92
CA LEU A 148 5.95 -7.30 8.09
C LEU A 148 5.02 -6.27 8.73
N THR A 149 5.40 -5.00 8.62
CA THR A 149 4.49 -3.91 8.99
C THR A 149 3.32 -3.84 8.00
N ILE A 150 2.10 -4.08 8.48
CA ILE A 150 0.90 -4.07 7.64
C ILE A 150 0.26 -2.66 7.64
N ILE A 151 0.06 -2.08 6.45
CA ILE A 151 -0.72 -0.84 6.29
C ILE A 151 -2.08 -1.19 5.68
N PRO A 152 -3.19 -1.15 6.44
CA PRO A 152 -4.51 -1.41 5.91
C PRO A 152 -5.03 -0.22 5.07
N VAL A 153 -5.55 -0.55 3.89
CA VAL A 153 -6.08 0.39 2.91
C VAL A 153 -7.46 -0.05 2.44
N LEU A 154 -8.44 0.84 2.53
CA LEU A 154 -9.72 0.73 1.85
C LEU A 154 -9.64 1.48 0.53
N ASN A 155 -9.75 0.75 -0.57
CA ASN A 155 -9.70 1.28 -1.94
C ASN A 155 -11.10 1.38 -2.55
N LYS A 156 -11.22 2.12 -3.66
CA LYS A 156 -12.47 2.38 -4.40
C LYS A 156 -13.51 3.20 -3.62
N ILE A 157 -13.05 4.11 -2.77
CA ILE A 157 -13.94 5.00 -2.01
C ILE A 157 -14.81 5.91 -2.89
N ASP A 158 -14.43 6.08 -4.16
CA ASP A 158 -15.17 6.86 -5.16
C ASP A 158 -16.45 6.18 -5.66
N LEU A 159 -16.61 4.87 -5.42
CA LEU A 159 -17.79 4.15 -5.90
C LEU A 159 -19.02 4.44 -5.01
N PRO A 160 -20.21 4.60 -5.61
CA PRO A 160 -21.43 4.89 -4.84
C PRO A 160 -21.85 3.72 -3.94
N ALA A 161 -21.41 2.49 -4.25
CA ALA A 161 -21.64 1.30 -3.44
C ALA A 161 -20.61 1.12 -2.30
N SER A 162 -19.68 2.07 -2.12
CA SER A 162 -18.63 2.02 -1.11
C SER A 162 -19.21 2.10 0.30
N ASP A 163 -18.88 1.12 1.15
CA ASP A 163 -19.23 1.12 2.58
C ASP A 163 -17.96 1.16 3.44
N VAL A 164 -17.31 2.32 3.44
CA VAL A 164 -16.03 2.52 4.13
C VAL A 164 -16.11 2.19 5.63
N HIS A 165 -17.20 2.56 6.30
CA HIS A 165 -17.32 2.38 7.74
C HIS A 165 -17.45 0.90 8.10
N THR A 166 -18.37 0.16 7.48
CA THR A 166 -18.55 -1.27 7.77
C THR A 166 -17.29 -2.06 7.46
N ARG A 167 -16.64 -1.79 6.33
CA ARG A 167 -15.39 -2.46 5.94
C ARG A 167 -14.22 -2.12 6.86
N ALA A 168 -14.15 -0.88 7.36
CA ALA A 168 -13.15 -0.50 8.37
C ALA A 168 -13.35 -1.26 9.69
N VAL A 169 -14.60 -1.46 10.11
CA VAL A 169 -14.93 -2.28 11.30
C VAL A 169 -14.50 -3.73 11.11
N GLU A 170 -14.64 -4.30 9.91
CA GLU A 170 -14.16 -5.65 9.58
C GLU A 170 -12.63 -5.73 9.71
N ILE A 171 -11.90 -4.79 9.09
CA ILE A 171 -10.43 -4.71 9.20
C ILE A 171 -10.00 -4.56 10.66
N LYS A 172 -10.66 -3.70 11.45
CA LYS A 172 -10.39 -3.52 12.88
C LYS A 172 -10.50 -4.84 13.65
N LYS A 173 -11.53 -5.65 13.38
CA LYS A 173 -11.73 -6.93 14.06
C LYS A 173 -10.62 -7.93 13.75
N ILE A 174 -10.05 -7.89 12.56
CA ILE A 174 -9.03 -8.84 12.10
C ILE A 174 -7.63 -8.40 12.51
N LEU A 175 -7.30 -7.11 12.33
CA LEU A 175 -5.94 -6.59 12.53
C LEU A 175 -5.76 -5.78 13.82
N GLY A 176 -6.84 -5.42 14.51
CA GLY A 176 -6.79 -4.58 15.71
C GLY A 176 -6.53 -3.09 15.47
N TYR A 177 -6.53 -2.63 14.20
CA TYR A 177 -6.35 -1.21 13.87
C TYR A 177 -7.58 -0.38 14.21
N GLU A 178 -7.37 0.86 14.65
CA GLU A 178 -8.46 1.83 14.78
C GLU A 178 -8.92 2.31 13.40
N ILE A 179 -10.20 2.70 13.28
CA ILE A 179 -10.83 3.04 12.00
C ILE A 179 -10.14 4.25 11.35
N GLU A 180 -9.64 5.15 12.18
CA GLU A 180 -8.92 6.36 11.80
C GLU A 180 -7.53 6.04 11.22
N ASP A 181 -6.94 4.92 11.64
CA ASP A 181 -5.62 4.45 11.19
C ASP A 181 -5.65 3.67 9.88
N ILE A 182 -6.85 3.35 9.37
CA ILE A 182 -7.05 2.70 8.08
C ILE A 182 -7.07 3.77 6.98
N SER A 183 -6.14 3.66 6.04
CA SER A 183 -6.04 4.58 4.91
C SER A 183 -7.22 4.40 3.97
N LYS A 184 -7.83 5.50 3.52
CA LYS A 184 -9.01 5.51 2.65
C LYS A 184 -8.57 6.15 1.35
N VAL A 185 -8.63 5.40 0.26
CA VAL A 185 -8.06 5.82 -1.03
C VAL A 185 -8.96 5.48 -2.19
N SER A 186 -8.79 6.22 -3.28
CA SER A 186 -9.22 5.80 -4.60
C SER A 186 -8.02 5.77 -5.52
N GLY A 187 -7.62 4.57 -5.96
CA GLY A 187 -6.62 4.44 -7.03
C GLY A 187 -7.09 5.14 -8.33
N LYS A 188 -8.41 5.18 -8.56
CA LYS A 188 -9.00 5.78 -9.77
C LYS A 188 -8.90 7.30 -9.76
N THR A 189 -9.34 7.97 -8.69
CA THR A 189 -9.33 9.45 -8.63
C THR A 189 -8.03 10.02 -8.10
N GLY A 190 -7.24 9.22 -7.39
CA GLY A 190 -6.03 9.66 -6.67
C GLY A 190 -6.31 10.18 -5.26
N GLU A 191 -7.58 10.25 -4.84
CA GLU A 191 -7.95 10.66 -3.49
C GLU A 191 -7.27 9.78 -2.44
N GLY A 192 -6.66 10.40 -1.43
CA GLY A 192 -6.00 9.73 -0.31
C GLY A 192 -4.65 9.05 -0.62
N VAL A 193 -4.23 8.95 -1.88
CA VAL A 193 -3.01 8.22 -2.24
C VAL A 193 -1.74 8.94 -1.76
N ASP A 194 -1.67 10.27 -1.81
CA ASP A 194 -0.54 11.01 -1.23
C ASP A 194 -0.42 10.78 0.29
N LEU A 195 -1.55 10.74 1.00
CA LEU A 195 -1.58 10.45 2.43
C LEU A 195 -1.13 9.00 2.73
N LEU A 196 -1.46 8.06 1.84
CA LEU A 196 -0.98 6.69 1.93
C LEU A 196 0.55 6.63 1.73
N LEU A 197 1.12 7.36 0.77
CA LEU A 197 2.58 7.45 0.60
C LEU A 197 3.27 8.00 1.85
N GLN A 198 2.70 9.03 2.50
CA GLN A 198 3.20 9.52 3.79
C GLN A 198 3.13 8.44 4.87
N THR A 199 2.01 7.73 4.96
CA THR A 199 1.82 6.64 5.95
C THR A 199 2.84 5.52 5.74
N ILE A 200 3.16 5.19 4.48
CA ILE A 200 4.21 4.21 4.12
C ILE A 200 5.57 4.66 4.65
N VAL A 201 5.95 5.93 4.42
CA VAL A 201 7.21 6.49 4.93
C VAL A 201 7.29 6.45 6.46
N GLU A 202 6.17 6.77 7.13
CA GLU A 202 6.08 6.90 8.58
C GLU A 202 6.06 5.56 9.32
N ARG A 203 5.37 4.55 8.77
CA ARG A 203 5.10 3.28 9.47
C ARG A 203 6.02 2.14 9.06
N ILE A 204 6.32 1.99 7.76
CA ILE A 204 7.18 0.89 7.30
C ILE A 204 8.61 1.20 7.76
N PRO A 205 9.34 0.25 8.37
CA PRO A 205 10.72 0.49 8.78
C PRO A 205 11.65 0.50 7.56
N PRO A 206 12.85 1.10 7.70
CA PRO A 206 13.89 0.94 6.68
C PRO A 206 14.39 -0.51 6.63
N PRO A 207 14.95 -0.96 5.50
CA PRO A 207 15.59 -2.27 5.41
C PRO A 207 16.71 -2.43 6.43
N THR A 208 16.76 -3.60 7.07
CA THR A 208 17.89 -4.02 7.90
C THR A 208 19.05 -4.45 7.02
N GLU A 209 20.30 -4.21 7.47
CA GLU A 209 21.54 -4.52 6.74
C GLU A 209 21.77 -6.02 6.42
N LEU A 210 20.84 -6.92 6.75
CA LEU A 210 20.99 -8.38 6.70
C LEU A 210 21.04 -9.01 5.29
N TYR A 211 21.22 -8.21 4.23
CA TYR A 211 21.38 -8.71 2.86
C TYR A 211 22.85 -8.86 2.42
N THR A 212 23.82 -8.76 3.33
CA THR A 212 25.24 -9.10 3.09
C THR A 212 25.59 -10.53 3.45
#